data_AF-A0AAV5UW06-F1
#
_entry.id   AF-A0AAV5UW06-F1
#
_cell.length_a   1.000
_cell.length_b   1.000
_cell.length_c   1.000
_cell.angle_alpha   90.00
_cell.angle_beta   90.00
_cell.angle_gamma   90.00
#
_symmetry.space_group_name_H-M   'P 1'
#
loop_
_entity.id
_entity.type
_entity.pdbx_description
1 polymer ?
#
loop_
_entity_poly.entity_id
_entity_poly.type
_entity_poly.pdbx_seq_one_letter_code
_entity_poly.pdbx_strand_id
1 'polypeptide(L)'
;IIGATFTGFWWTMLIEMTNLSINRFLTVLFPRIASIIYGGKSLKIIGVILLLIQILITGFKLIPNNNYLFITGNFSWGPSPNDEGFSKGMQLVSKYLMIVMEAITVGVYAVILLYIWTQNGKKFSRREMSITLQLLVSSVYTIATFVYWTYLEYPVFGGTTLANYVSVHVWIFLNGINTIIFLVFNKRLRQSIFRLLISRKLPTGRESVSHSRVPAINTITVR
;
A
#
# COMPACT_ATOMS: atom_id res chain seq x y z
N ILE A 1 3.64 5.61 -21.78
CA ILE A 1 4.15 4.47 -20.97
C ILE A 1 4.24 4.83 -19.49
N ILE A 2 5.11 5.77 -19.07
CA ILE A 2 5.31 6.11 -17.64
C ILE A 2 3.99 6.44 -16.93
N GLY A 3 3.18 7.35 -17.47
CA GLY A 3 1.90 7.72 -16.86
C GLY A 3 0.90 6.56 -16.76
N ALA A 4 0.87 5.68 -17.77
CA ALA A 4 0.06 4.46 -17.72
C ALA A 4 0.51 3.51 -16.60
N THR A 5 1.83 3.31 -16.46
CA THR A 5 2.41 2.47 -15.40
C THR A 5 2.13 3.04 -14.01
N PHE A 6 2.30 4.35 -13.82
CA PHE A 6 1.96 5.02 -12.55
C PHE A 6 0.47 4.92 -12.25
N THR A 7 -0.40 5.07 -13.26
CA THR A 7 -1.84 4.87 -13.09
C THR A 7 -2.16 3.44 -12.65
N GLY A 8 -1.50 2.43 -13.25
CA GLY A 8 -1.62 1.05 -12.79
C GLY A 8 -1.26 0.93 -11.31
N PHE A 9 -0.07 1.42 -10.93
CA PHE A 9 0.44 1.28 -9.56
C PHE A 9 -0.46 1.99 -8.54
N TRP A 10 -0.97 3.15 -8.92
CA TRP A 10 -1.94 3.90 -8.14
C TRP A 10 -3.17 3.05 -7.83
N TRP A 11 -3.79 2.46 -8.86
CA TRP A 11 -4.99 1.65 -8.69
C TRP A 11 -4.76 0.37 -7.91
N THR A 12 -3.66 -0.32 -8.17
CA THR A 12 -3.36 -1.55 -7.42
C THR A 12 -3.00 -1.28 -5.97
N MET A 13 -2.34 -0.16 -5.68
CA MET A 13 -2.15 0.32 -4.31
C MET A 13 -3.50 0.56 -3.61
N LEU A 14 -4.45 1.25 -4.25
CA LEU A 14 -5.78 1.50 -3.67
C LEU A 14 -6.53 0.18 -3.41
N ILE A 15 -6.54 -0.75 -4.36
CA ILE A 15 -7.18 -2.05 -4.20
C ILE A 15 -6.54 -2.82 -3.04
N GLU A 16 -5.22 -2.83 -2.94
CA GLU A 16 -4.53 -3.51 -1.84
C GLU A 16 -4.80 -2.84 -0.49
N MET A 17 -4.88 -1.51 -0.44
CA MET A 17 -5.25 -0.78 0.78
C MET A 17 -6.67 -1.11 1.26
N THR A 18 -7.64 -1.20 0.33
CA THR A 18 -9.00 -1.65 0.65
C THR A 18 -8.99 -3.12 1.10
N ASN A 19 -8.23 -3.98 0.42
CA ASN A 19 -8.08 -5.39 0.79
C ASN A 19 -7.46 -5.58 2.18
N LEU A 20 -6.42 -4.80 2.53
CA LEU A 20 -5.82 -4.78 3.87
C LEU A 20 -6.81 -4.32 4.94
N SER A 21 -7.67 -3.34 4.61
CA SER A 21 -8.72 -2.87 5.50
C SER A 21 -9.76 -3.97 5.75
N ILE A 22 -10.22 -4.65 4.70
CA ILE A 22 -11.14 -5.80 4.80
C ILE A 22 -10.48 -6.96 5.57
N ASN A 23 -9.21 -7.26 5.32
CA ASN A 23 -8.46 -8.25 6.08
C ASN A 23 -8.47 -7.91 7.57
N ARG A 24 -8.20 -6.65 7.91
CA ARG A 24 -8.24 -6.19 9.29
C ARG A 24 -9.62 -6.34 9.90
N PHE A 25 -10.67 -5.93 9.19
CA PHE A 25 -12.05 -6.11 9.60
C PHE A 25 -12.36 -7.56 9.95
N LEU A 26 -12.07 -8.48 9.02
CA LEU A 26 -12.32 -9.91 9.24
C LEU A 26 -11.47 -10.47 10.36
N THR A 27 -10.20 -10.07 10.48
CA THR A 27 -9.33 -10.57 11.56
C THR A 27 -9.85 -10.15 12.93
N VAL A 28 -10.41 -8.94 13.04
CA VAL A 28 -10.92 -8.40 14.30
C VAL A 28 -12.30 -8.97 14.66
N LEU A 29 -13.23 -9.01 13.71
CA LEU A 29 -14.61 -9.43 13.97
C LEU A 29 -14.84 -10.93 13.79
N PHE A 30 -14.17 -11.54 12.81
CA PHE A 30 -14.42 -12.92 12.35
C PHE A 30 -13.11 -13.69 12.14
N PRO A 31 -12.28 -13.90 13.18
CA PRO A 31 -10.92 -14.44 13.03
C PRO A 31 -10.86 -15.82 12.35
N ARG A 32 -11.90 -16.65 12.51
CA ARG A 32 -12.02 -17.94 11.83
C ARG A 32 -12.14 -17.76 10.30
N ILE A 33 -13.03 -16.86 9.86
CA ILE A 33 -13.22 -16.54 8.44
C ILE A 33 -11.95 -15.92 7.86
N ALA A 34 -11.33 -14.99 8.59
CA ALA A 34 -10.07 -14.36 8.17
C ALA A 34 -8.97 -15.39 7.89
N SER A 35 -8.84 -16.42 8.73
CA SER A 35 -7.81 -17.46 8.54
C SER A 35 -8.03 -18.32 7.29
N ILE A 36 -9.29 -18.48 6.86
CA ILE A 36 -9.66 -19.22 5.65
C ILE A 36 -9.40 -18.35 4.42
N ILE A 37 -9.89 -17.10 4.44
CA ILE A 37 -9.80 -16.18 3.30
C ILE A 37 -8.36 -15.71 3.07
N TYR A 38 -7.65 -15.33 4.14
CA TYR A 38 -6.27 -14.82 4.08
C TYR A 38 -5.22 -15.86 4.48
N GLY A 39 -5.49 -17.14 4.21
CA GLY A 39 -4.51 -18.21 4.36
C GLY A 39 -3.31 -18.04 3.42
N GLY A 40 -2.21 -18.76 3.69
CA GLY A 40 -0.95 -18.59 2.95
C GLY A 40 -1.04 -18.86 1.44
N LYS A 41 -1.91 -19.78 0.99
CA LYS A 41 -2.17 -20.02 -0.45
C LYS A 41 -3.01 -18.88 -1.04
N SER A 42 -4.06 -18.45 -0.36
CA SER A 42 -4.94 -17.37 -0.79
C SER A 42 -4.19 -16.04 -0.95
N LEU A 43 -3.27 -15.72 -0.04
CA LEU A 43 -2.43 -14.52 -0.15
C LEU A 43 -1.56 -14.51 -1.43
N LYS A 44 -1.03 -15.67 -1.83
CA LYS A 44 -0.28 -15.77 -3.11
C LYS A 44 -1.20 -15.53 -4.30
N ILE A 45 -2.40 -16.11 -4.27
CA ILE A 45 -3.41 -15.92 -5.33
C ILE A 45 -3.81 -14.46 -5.43
N ILE A 46 -4.11 -13.80 -4.30
CA ILE A 46 -4.41 -12.37 -4.25
C ILE A 46 -3.26 -11.55 -4.86
N GLY A 47 -2.01 -11.85 -4.50
CA GLY A 47 -0.84 -11.17 -5.08
C GLY A 47 -0.74 -11.33 -6.59
N VAL A 48 -0.97 -12.54 -7.13
CA VAL A 48 -1.00 -12.77 -8.59
C VAL A 48 -2.14 -12.00 -9.24
N ILE A 49 -3.33 -12.00 -8.64
CA ILE A 49 -4.49 -11.26 -9.16
C ILE A 49 -4.18 -9.75 -9.21
N LEU A 50 -3.58 -9.18 -8.16
CA LEU A 50 -3.19 -7.77 -8.13
C LEU A 50 -2.18 -7.43 -9.23
N LEU A 51 -1.21 -8.31 -9.49
CA LEU A 51 -0.25 -8.12 -10.59
C LEU A 51 -0.93 -8.21 -11.97
N LEU A 52 -1.89 -9.11 -12.15
CA LEU A 52 -2.66 -9.18 -13.39
C LEU A 52 -3.52 -7.93 -13.59
N ILE A 53 -4.15 -7.42 -12.52
CA ILE A 53 -4.90 -6.16 -12.54
C ILE A 53 -3.98 -4.99 -12.88
N GLN A 54 -2.76 -4.94 -12.32
CA GLN A 54 -1.75 -3.92 -12.66
C GLN A 54 -1.48 -3.89 -14.16
N ILE A 55 -1.20 -5.05 -14.74
CA ILE A 55 -0.89 -5.20 -16.17
C ILE A 55 -2.09 -4.79 -17.01
N LEU A 56 -3.29 -5.23 -16.63
CA LEU A 56 -4.53 -4.89 -17.31
C LEU A 56 -4.78 -3.38 -17.33
N ILE A 57 -4.69 -2.70 -16.18
CA ILE A 57 -4.90 -1.25 -16.08
C ILE A 57 -3.83 -0.50 -16.87
N THR A 58 -2.57 -0.92 -16.77
CA THR A 58 -1.47 -0.32 -17.52
C THR A 58 -1.70 -0.45 -19.02
N GLY A 59 -2.02 -1.66 -19.51
CA GLY A 59 -2.31 -1.93 -20.92
C GLY A 59 -3.52 -1.13 -21.41
N PHE A 60 -4.58 -1.04 -20.60
CA PHE A 60 -5.77 -0.27 -20.92
C PHE A 60 -5.50 1.23 -21.07
N LYS A 61 -4.52 1.77 -20.32
CA LYS A 61 -4.05 3.17 -20.43
C LYS A 61 -3.08 3.42 -21.58
N LEU A 62 -2.69 2.38 -22.32
CA LEU A 62 -1.89 2.49 -23.54
C LEU A 62 -2.74 2.40 -24.82
N ILE A 63 -4.05 2.15 -24.70
CA ILE A 63 -4.99 2.15 -25.82
C ILE A 63 -5.10 3.59 -26.39
N PRO A 64 -5.20 3.76 -27.72
CA PRO A 64 -5.48 5.06 -28.33
C PRO A 64 -6.71 5.73 -27.69
N ASN A 65 -6.66 7.05 -27.53
CA ASN A 65 -7.72 7.85 -26.90
C ASN A 65 -7.96 7.62 -25.39
N ASN A 66 -7.01 6.99 -24.68
CA ASN A 66 -7.00 6.85 -23.22
C ASN A 66 -5.63 7.15 -22.60
N ASN A 67 -4.86 8.03 -23.25
CA ASN A 67 -3.49 8.29 -22.83
C ASN A 67 -3.49 9.13 -21.55
N TYR A 68 -2.63 8.74 -20.59
CA TYR A 68 -2.37 9.50 -19.38
C TYR A 68 -0.93 10.02 -19.39
N LEU A 69 -0.78 11.32 -19.42
CA LEU A 69 0.49 12.01 -19.66
C LEU A 69 0.69 13.18 -18.70
N PHE A 70 1.96 13.51 -18.49
CA PHE A 70 2.34 14.65 -17.66
C PHE A 70 2.33 15.91 -18.54
N ILE A 71 1.48 16.87 -18.18
CA ILE A 71 1.34 18.15 -18.86
C ILE A 71 2.29 19.13 -18.18
N THR A 72 3.45 19.37 -18.80
CA THR A 72 4.52 20.20 -18.23
C THR A 72 4.09 21.63 -17.96
N GLY A 73 3.24 22.22 -18.80
CA GLY A 73 2.76 23.60 -18.64
C GLY A 73 1.99 23.83 -17.33
N ASN A 74 1.31 22.80 -16.83
CA ASN A 74 0.49 22.89 -15.62
C ASN A 74 1.04 22.05 -14.46
N PHE A 75 2.17 21.35 -14.61
CA PHE A 75 2.71 20.42 -13.62
C PHE A 75 1.70 19.37 -13.12
N SER A 76 0.85 18.87 -14.02
CA SER A 76 -0.21 17.94 -13.66
C SER A 76 -0.20 16.68 -14.53
N TRP A 77 -0.63 15.56 -13.95
CA TRP A 77 -0.90 14.34 -14.70
C TRP A 77 -2.36 14.33 -15.13
N GLY A 78 -2.61 14.10 -16.42
CA GLY A 78 -3.95 14.22 -16.97
C GLY A 78 -4.15 13.39 -18.23
N PRO A 79 -5.41 13.31 -18.69
CA PRO A 79 -5.68 12.82 -20.04
C PRO A 79 -4.98 13.68 -21.09
N SER A 80 -4.70 13.10 -22.26
CA SER A 80 -4.37 13.90 -23.43
C SER A 80 -5.49 14.91 -23.73
N PRO A 81 -5.18 16.18 -24.05
CA PRO A 81 -6.17 17.16 -24.48
C PRO A 81 -7.01 16.69 -25.69
N ASN A 82 -6.44 15.81 -26.52
CA ASN A 82 -7.09 15.29 -27.72
C ASN A 82 -8.04 14.11 -27.44
N ASP A 83 -8.08 13.60 -26.21
CA ASP A 83 -8.82 12.38 -25.83
C ASP A 83 -10.14 12.75 -25.15
N GLU A 84 -11.11 13.24 -25.92
CA GLU A 84 -12.25 13.96 -25.33
C GLU A 84 -13.45 13.12 -24.86
N GLY A 85 -13.68 11.93 -25.42
CA GLY A 85 -14.87 11.13 -25.06
C GLY A 85 -14.56 10.02 -24.04
N PHE A 86 -13.80 9.03 -24.49
CA PHE A 86 -13.52 7.82 -23.73
C PHE A 86 -12.74 8.08 -22.44
N SER A 87 -11.71 8.93 -22.51
CA SER A 87 -10.88 9.27 -21.35
C SER A 87 -11.67 10.03 -20.26
N LYS A 88 -12.59 10.91 -20.64
CA LYS A 88 -13.49 11.60 -19.69
C LYS A 88 -14.41 10.60 -18.97
N GLY A 89 -15.02 9.67 -19.72
CA GLY A 89 -15.83 8.59 -19.13
C GLY A 89 -15.04 7.72 -18.15
N MET A 90 -13.83 7.33 -18.52
CA MET A 90 -12.94 6.54 -17.65
C MET A 90 -12.52 7.28 -16.39
N GLN A 91 -12.28 8.59 -16.46
CA GLN A 91 -11.99 9.41 -15.28
C GLN A 91 -13.18 9.52 -14.35
N LEU A 92 -14.40 9.61 -14.90
CA LEU A 92 -15.61 9.64 -14.11
C LEU A 92 -15.80 8.31 -13.35
N VAL A 93 -15.66 7.17 -14.03
CA VAL A 93 -15.70 5.84 -13.42
C VAL A 93 -14.62 5.71 -12.35
N SER A 94 -13.40 6.13 -12.67
CA SER A 94 -12.26 6.15 -11.75
C SER A 94 -12.57 6.94 -10.48
N LYS A 95 -13.15 8.14 -10.61
CA LYS A 95 -13.54 8.98 -9.47
C LYS A 95 -14.57 8.28 -8.57
N TYR A 96 -15.62 7.70 -9.14
CA TYR A 96 -16.65 7.01 -8.35
C TYR A 96 -16.14 5.74 -7.69
N LEU A 97 -15.31 4.94 -8.38
CA LEU A 97 -14.69 3.75 -7.78
C LEU A 97 -13.81 4.12 -6.59
N MET A 98 -13.04 5.20 -6.71
CA MET A 98 -12.23 5.71 -5.60
C MET A 98 -13.10 6.14 -4.41
N ILE A 99 -14.20 6.87 -4.66
CA ILE A 99 -15.17 7.23 -3.60
C ILE A 99 -15.70 5.98 -2.89
N VAL A 100 -16.08 4.94 -3.64
CA VAL A 100 -16.60 3.70 -3.06
C VAL A 100 -15.52 3.00 -2.22
N MET A 101 -14.29 2.90 -2.70
CA MET A 101 -13.17 2.28 -1.97
C MET A 101 -12.85 3.04 -0.67
N GLU A 102 -12.85 4.37 -0.70
CA GLU A 102 -12.64 5.18 0.50
C GLU A 102 -13.81 5.05 1.48
N ALA A 103 -15.05 5.04 1.00
CA ALA A 103 -16.23 4.82 1.84
C ALA A 103 -16.21 3.46 2.54
N ILE A 104 -15.81 2.39 1.83
CA ILE A 104 -15.61 1.06 2.42
C ILE A 104 -14.54 1.12 3.52
N THR A 105 -13.40 1.76 3.25
CA THR A 105 -12.30 1.89 4.22
C THR A 105 -12.76 2.62 5.48
N VAL A 106 -13.46 3.76 5.35
CA VAL A 106 -14.03 4.52 6.47
C VAL A 106 -15.02 3.65 7.26
N GLY A 107 -15.97 3.01 6.58
CA GLY A 107 -16.97 2.15 7.22
C GLY A 107 -16.33 1.00 8.00
N VAL A 108 -15.33 0.34 7.41
CA VAL A 108 -14.55 -0.71 8.07
C VAL A 108 -13.89 -0.21 9.36
N TYR A 109 -13.17 0.91 9.33
CA TYR A 109 -12.49 1.41 10.52
C TYR A 109 -13.46 1.95 11.58
N ALA A 110 -14.57 2.55 11.17
CA ALA A 110 -15.63 2.92 12.10
C ALA A 110 -16.15 1.70 12.87
N VAL A 111 -16.42 0.60 12.18
CA VAL A 111 -16.88 -0.65 12.83
C VAL A 111 -15.79 -1.25 13.73
N ILE A 112 -14.52 -1.28 13.29
CA ILE A 112 -13.41 -1.78 14.12
C ILE A 112 -13.27 -0.94 15.40
N LEU A 113 -13.32 0.39 15.31
CA LEU A 113 -13.19 1.29 16.46
C LEU A 113 -14.37 1.13 17.43
N LEU A 114 -15.60 1.05 16.93
CA LEU A 114 -16.79 0.76 17.74
C LEU A 114 -16.70 -0.61 18.43
N TYR A 115 -16.19 -1.62 17.73
CA TYR A 115 -15.98 -2.95 18.32
C TYR A 115 -14.94 -2.91 19.45
N ILE A 116 -13.81 -2.23 19.24
CA ILE A 116 -12.77 -2.07 20.27
C ILE A 116 -13.31 -1.32 21.49
N TRP A 117 -14.08 -0.25 21.25
CA TRP A 117 -14.71 0.56 22.30
C TRP A 117 -15.69 -0.27 23.14
N THR A 118 -16.61 -0.98 22.49
CA THR A 118 -17.64 -1.80 23.17
C THR A 118 -17.06 -3.00 23.94
N GLN A 119 -15.93 -3.56 23.51
CA GLN A 119 -15.25 -4.66 24.20
C GLN A 119 -14.23 -4.19 25.26
N ASN A 120 -14.20 -2.89 25.59
CA ASN A 120 -13.28 -2.28 26.57
C ASN A 120 -11.80 -2.59 26.31
N GLY A 121 -11.40 -2.85 25.07
CA GLY A 121 -10.00 -3.13 24.68
C GLY A 121 -9.35 -4.37 25.32
N LYS A 122 -9.99 -5.06 26.28
CA LYS A 122 -9.37 -6.15 27.08
C LYS A 122 -8.97 -7.37 26.25
N LYS A 123 -9.62 -7.60 25.11
CA LYS A 123 -9.33 -8.72 24.20
C LYS A 123 -8.23 -8.41 23.18
N PHE A 124 -7.79 -7.15 23.07
CA PHE A 124 -6.82 -6.76 22.05
C PHE A 124 -5.40 -6.81 22.59
N SER A 125 -4.55 -7.62 21.97
CA SER A 125 -3.12 -7.54 22.24
C SER A 125 -2.56 -6.19 21.79
N ARG A 126 -1.53 -5.67 22.47
CA ARG A 126 -0.83 -4.44 22.06
C ARG A 126 -0.34 -4.51 20.60
N ARG A 127 0.03 -5.70 20.14
CA ARG A 127 0.45 -5.94 18.75
C ARG A 127 -0.72 -5.73 17.79
N GLU A 128 -1.88 -6.31 18.08
CA GLU A 128 -3.07 -6.15 17.27
C GLU A 128 -3.52 -4.68 17.21
N MET A 129 -3.48 -3.98 18.34
CA MET A 129 -3.81 -2.55 18.38
C MET A 129 -2.85 -1.73 17.54
N SER A 130 -1.54 -2.00 17.64
CA SER A 130 -0.51 -1.30 16.85
C SER A 130 -0.71 -1.50 15.35
N ILE A 131 -1.08 -2.70 14.90
CA ILE A 131 -1.34 -2.99 13.49
C ILE A 131 -2.59 -2.25 13.02
N THR A 132 -3.67 -2.28 13.81
CA THR A 132 -4.90 -1.53 13.50
C THR A 132 -4.62 -0.03 13.38
N LEU A 133 -3.90 0.57 14.34
CA LEU A 133 -3.58 1.99 14.35
C LEU A 133 -2.70 2.37 13.17
N GLN A 134 -1.72 1.53 12.82
CA GLN A 134 -0.86 1.76 11.67
C GLN A 134 -1.66 1.84 10.36
N LEU A 135 -2.56 0.89 10.12
CA LEU A 135 -3.39 0.90 8.92
C LEU A 135 -4.42 2.04 8.97
N LEU A 136 -4.98 2.37 10.13
CA LEU A 136 -5.88 3.51 10.31
C LEU A 136 -5.19 4.83 9.93
N VAL A 137 -3.96 5.07 10.41
CA VAL A 137 -3.20 6.28 10.08
C VAL A 137 -2.91 6.35 8.57
N SER A 138 -2.54 5.22 7.96
CA SER A 138 -2.35 5.13 6.51
C SER A 138 -3.64 5.44 5.75
N SER A 139 -4.79 4.88 6.16
CA SER A 139 -6.09 5.18 5.57
C SER A 139 -6.52 6.65 5.74
N VAL A 140 -6.33 7.25 6.92
CA VAL A 140 -6.63 8.69 7.14
C VAL A 140 -5.81 9.56 6.19
N TYR A 141 -4.54 9.22 6.00
CA TYR A 141 -3.68 9.95 5.08
C TYR A 141 -4.12 9.80 3.61
N THR A 142 -4.51 8.59 3.19
CA THR A 142 -5.09 8.36 1.85
C THR A 142 -6.37 9.16 1.64
N ILE A 143 -7.29 9.14 2.61
CA ILE A 143 -8.54 9.91 2.55
C ILE A 143 -8.26 11.42 2.46
N ALA A 144 -7.32 11.94 3.27
CA ALA A 144 -6.95 13.35 3.21
C ALA A 144 -6.39 13.73 1.83
N THR A 145 -5.57 12.86 1.24
CA THR A 145 -5.03 13.03 -0.12
C THR A 145 -6.14 13.01 -1.16
N PHE A 146 -7.08 12.07 -1.06
CA PHE A 146 -8.26 11.98 -1.91
C PHE A 146 -9.12 13.25 -1.84
N VAL A 147 -9.37 13.74 -0.62
CA VAL A 147 -10.14 14.98 -0.39
C VAL A 147 -9.43 16.18 -1.03
N TYR A 148 -8.11 16.25 -0.88
CA TYR A 148 -7.30 17.30 -1.51
C TYR A 148 -7.48 17.30 -3.03
N TRP A 149 -7.26 16.18 -3.72
CA TRP A 149 -7.38 16.13 -5.18
C TRP A 149 -8.80 16.29 -5.69
N THR A 150 -9.79 15.75 -4.97
CA THR A 150 -11.18 15.71 -5.46
C THR A 150 -11.93 17.01 -5.20
N TYR A 151 -11.69 17.63 -4.05
CA TYR A 151 -12.51 18.75 -3.58
C TYR A 151 -11.73 20.05 -3.38
N LEU A 152 -10.40 20.03 -3.26
CA LEU A 152 -9.61 21.24 -3.01
C LEU A 152 -8.85 21.72 -4.26
N GLU A 153 -8.07 20.84 -4.91
CA GLU A 153 -7.15 21.21 -6.00
C GLU A 153 -7.83 22.00 -7.14
N TYR A 154 -8.86 21.43 -7.76
CA TYR A 154 -9.58 22.11 -8.85
C TYR A 154 -10.71 23.02 -8.36
N PRO A 155 -11.62 22.58 -7.46
CA PRO A 155 -12.78 23.40 -7.10
C PRO A 155 -12.44 24.64 -6.27
N VAL A 156 -11.41 24.57 -5.42
CA VAL A 156 -11.06 25.66 -4.48
C VAL A 156 -9.85 26.44 -4.97
N PHE A 157 -8.78 25.75 -5.41
CA PHE A 157 -7.54 26.41 -5.84
C PHE A 157 -7.46 26.65 -7.36
N GLY A 158 -8.52 26.33 -8.11
CA GLY A 158 -8.64 26.64 -9.54
C GLY A 158 -7.60 25.94 -10.42
N GLY A 159 -6.95 24.88 -9.95
CA GLY A 159 -5.89 24.20 -10.71
C GLY A 159 -4.67 25.10 -11.00
N THR A 160 -4.39 26.09 -10.15
CA THR A 160 -3.21 26.94 -10.27
C THR A 160 -1.91 26.13 -10.31
N THR A 161 -0.86 26.66 -10.93
CA THR A 161 0.46 26.00 -11.00
C THR A 161 1.00 25.62 -9.62
N LEU A 162 0.77 26.47 -8.61
CA LEU A 162 1.14 26.17 -7.22
C LEU A 162 0.34 24.98 -6.66
N ALA A 163 -0.97 24.92 -6.89
CA ALA A 163 -1.81 23.82 -6.46
C ALA A 163 -1.38 22.48 -7.11
N ASN A 164 -1.06 22.51 -8.41
CA ASN A 164 -0.57 21.33 -9.12
C ASN A 164 0.84 20.91 -8.66
N TYR A 165 1.72 21.88 -8.36
CA TYR A 165 3.01 21.60 -7.74
C TYR A 165 2.87 20.93 -6.37
N VAL A 166 2.00 21.46 -5.50
CA VAL A 166 1.67 20.85 -4.20
C VAL A 166 1.04 19.46 -4.40
N SER A 167 0.18 19.30 -5.41
CA SER A 167 -0.46 18.03 -5.76
C SER A 167 0.55 16.93 -6.09
N VAL A 168 1.58 17.25 -6.88
CA VAL A 168 2.70 16.34 -7.16
C VAL A 168 3.45 15.97 -5.87
N HIS A 169 3.66 16.91 -4.95
CA HIS A 169 4.31 16.62 -3.67
C HIS A 169 3.46 15.71 -2.80
N VAL A 170 2.16 15.98 -2.70
CA VAL A 170 1.20 15.11 -1.99
C VAL A 170 1.27 13.68 -2.56
N TRP A 171 1.32 13.52 -3.88
CA TRP A 171 1.48 12.21 -4.52
C TRP A 171 2.80 11.53 -4.14
N ILE A 172 3.93 12.24 -4.18
CA ILE A 172 5.25 11.69 -3.80
C ILE A 172 5.24 11.28 -2.33
N PHE A 173 4.74 12.13 -1.44
CA PHE A 173 4.66 11.85 -0.01
C PHE A 173 3.74 10.67 0.27
N LEU A 174 2.61 10.54 -0.42
CA LEU A 174 1.71 9.39 -0.25
C LEU A 174 2.39 8.06 -0.53
N ASN A 175 3.25 8.00 -1.55
CA ASN A 175 4.00 6.79 -1.85
C ASN A 175 5.08 6.48 -0.80
N GLY A 176 5.74 7.52 -0.25
CA GLY A 176 6.81 7.35 0.74
C GLY A 176 6.34 7.19 2.19
N ILE A 177 5.23 7.83 2.56
CA ILE A 177 4.74 7.91 3.94
C ILE A 177 4.32 6.55 4.47
N ASN A 178 3.81 5.67 3.59
CA ASN A 178 3.44 4.32 3.97
C ASN A 178 4.65 3.59 4.56
N THR A 179 5.81 3.61 3.89
CA THR A 179 7.05 3.01 4.42
C THR A 179 7.43 3.61 5.77
N ILE A 180 7.34 4.94 5.93
CA ILE A 180 7.63 5.61 7.20
C ILE A 180 6.68 5.13 8.30
N ILE A 181 5.38 5.08 8.03
CA ILE A 181 4.35 4.56 8.95
C ILE A 181 4.68 3.11 9.35
N PHE A 182 4.96 2.22 8.38
CA PHE A 182 5.36 0.83 8.67
C PHE A 182 6.59 0.78 9.59
N LEU A 183 7.59 1.62 9.38
CA LEU A 183 8.78 1.68 10.22
C LEU A 183 8.47 2.22 11.62
N VAL A 184 7.61 3.24 11.76
CA VAL A 184 7.27 3.83 13.06
C VAL A 184 6.54 2.83 13.96
N PHE A 185 5.58 2.09 13.41
CA PHE A 185 4.72 1.20 14.21
C PHE A 185 5.26 -0.24 14.33
N ASN A 186 6.00 -0.76 13.34
CA ASN A 186 6.45 -2.15 13.34
C ASN A 186 7.85 -2.33 13.97
N LYS A 187 7.89 -2.56 15.29
CA LYS A 187 9.14 -2.80 16.03
C LYS A 187 9.99 -3.94 15.45
N ARG A 188 9.36 -5.03 14.98
CA ARG A 188 10.08 -6.18 14.41
C ARG A 188 10.75 -5.81 13.08
N LEU A 189 10.04 -5.08 12.23
CA LEU A 189 10.59 -4.58 10.96
C LEU A 189 11.80 -3.66 11.22
N ARG A 190 11.69 -2.72 12.17
CA ARG A 190 12.82 -1.87 12.57
C ARG A 190 14.03 -2.67 13.02
N GLN A 191 13.82 -3.66 13.88
CA GLN A 191 14.90 -4.51 14.37
C GLN A 191 15.56 -5.30 13.22
N SER A 192 14.77 -5.81 12.28
CA SER A 192 15.28 -6.51 11.10
C SER A 192 16.14 -5.60 10.23
N ILE A 193 15.66 -4.39 9.91
CA ILE A 193 16.40 -3.40 9.12
C ILE A 193 17.67 -2.95 9.84
N PHE A 194 17.59 -2.68 11.14
CA PHE A 194 18.75 -2.30 11.94
C PHE A 194 19.82 -3.40 11.97
N ARG A 195 19.42 -4.67 12.08
CA ARG A 195 20.33 -5.81 11.96
C ARG A 195 20.98 -5.86 10.57
N LEU A 196 20.22 -5.71 9.50
CA LEU A 196 20.77 -5.70 8.13
C LEU A 196 21.78 -4.55 7.94
N LEU A 197 21.50 -3.37 8.49
CA LEU A 197 22.41 -2.22 8.44
C LEU A 197 23.69 -2.45 9.25
N ILE A 198 23.60 -3.06 10.45
CA ILE A 198 24.77 -3.41 11.26
C ILE A 198 25.59 -4.51 10.60
N SER A 199 24.95 -5.58 10.12
CA SER A 199 25.62 -6.70 9.45
C SER A 199 26.36 -6.29 8.18
N ARG A 200 25.87 -5.26 7.46
CA ARG A 200 26.60 -4.68 6.31
C ARG A 200 27.73 -3.73 6.72
N LYS A 201 27.72 -3.21 7.94
CA LYS A 201 28.76 -2.29 8.46
C LYS A 201 29.92 -3.01 9.15
N LEU A 202 29.88 -4.32 9.29
CA LEU A 202 31.02 -5.12 9.73
C LEU A 202 31.79 -5.60 8.49
N PRO A 203 32.86 -4.91 8.05
CA PRO A 203 33.89 -5.61 7.30
C PRO A 203 34.44 -6.66 8.27
N THR A 204 34.05 -7.92 8.08
CA THR A 204 34.75 -9.04 8.70
C THR A 204 36.15 -9.10 8.07
N GLY A 205 37.04 -8.23 8.53
CA GLY A 205 38.49 -8.32 8.37
C GLY A 205 39.06 -9.48 9.20
N ARG A 206 38.43 -10.64 9.11
CA ARG A 206 38.90 -11.93 9.64
C ARG A 206 38.68 -13.00 8.57
N GLU A 207 39.30 -12.78 7.41
CA GLU A 207 40.01 -13.86 6.74
C GLU A 207 41.33 -14.11 7.49
N SER A 208 41.23 -14.49 8.77
CA SER A 208 42.36 -15.08 9.47
C SER A 208 42.22 -16.59 9.32
N VAL A 209 42.88 -17.09 8.29
CA VAL A 209 43.61 -18.35 8.24
C VAL A 209 43.58 -19.11 9.58
N SER A 210 42.94 -20.28 9.58
CA SER A 210 43.33 -21.38 10.46
C SER A 210 42.87 -22.69 9.83
N HIS A 211 43.81 -23.25 9.07
CA HIS A 211 43.86 -24.61 8.57
C HIS A 211 43.32 -25.66 9.54
N SER A 212 42.75 -26.71 8.94
CA SER A 212 42.85 -28.11 9.36
C SER A 212 42.34 -28.50 10.76
N ARG A 213 41.19 -29.19 10.78
CA ARG A 213 41.07 -30.57 11.32
C ARG A 213 39.63 -31.09 11.12
N VAL A 214 39.46 -31.81 10.00
CA VAL A 214 38.66 -33.06 9.94
C VAL A 214 39.53 -34.17 10.61
N PRO A 215 39.04 -35.32 11.15
CA PRO A 215 37.70 -35.94 11.25
C PRO A 215 37.36 -36.27 12.76
N ALA A 216 36.35 -37.01 13.21
CA ALA A 216 35.66 -38.19 12.67
C ALA A 216 34.30 -38.48 13.35
N ILE A 217 33.46 -39.14 12.55
CA ILE A 217 32.42 -40.13 12.83
C ILE A 217 32.50 -40.78 14.22
N ASN A 218 31.34 -40.94 14.90
CA ASN A 218 30.96 -42.21 15.56
C ASN A 218 29.45 -42.31 15.88
N THR A 219 28.81 -43.27 15.20
CA THR A 219 27.90 -44.32 15.68
C THR A 219 26.64 -43.95 16.50
N ILE A 220 25.47 -44.11 15.88
CA ILE A 220 24.17 -44.30 16.56
C ILE A 220 23.91 -45.81 16.65
N THR A 221 23.83 -46.35 17.86
CA THR A 221 23.24 -47.67 18.14
C THR A 221 21.76 -47.50 18.45
N VAL A 222 20.91 -48.23 17.71
CA VAL A 222 19.48 -48.39 17.99
C VAL A 222 19.32 -49.63 18.86
N ARG A 223 18.55 -49.51 19.94
CA ARG A 223 17.87 -50.60 20.63
C ARG A 223 16.42 -50.22 20.85
#